data_AF-A0AA40VVI3-F1
#
_entry.id   AF-A0AA40VVI3-F1
#
_cell.length_a   1.000
_cell.length_b   1.000
_cell.length_c   1.000
_cell.angle_alpha   90.00
_cell.angle_beta   90.00
_cell.angle_gamma   90.00
#
_symmetry.space_group_name_H-M   'P 1'
#
loop_
_entity.id
_entity.type
_entity.pdbx_description
1 polymer ?
#
loop_
_entity_poly.entity_id
_entity_poly.type
_entity_poly.pdbx_seq_one_letter_code
_entity_poly.pdbx_strand_id
1 'polypeptide(L)' 'MNCPNCASSHIRKNGHRRGKQNYICCSCERQFLES' A
#
# COMPACT_ATOMS: atom_id res chain seq x y z
N MET A 1 -6.30 -0.95 6.79
CA MET A 1 -4.99 -1.48 6.35
C MET A 1 -3.94 -0.46 6.74
N ASN A 2 -2.79 -0.88 7.24
CA ASN A 2 -1.70 0.01 7.61
C ASN A 2 -0.49 -0.36 6.75
N CYS A 3 0.40 0.60 6.52
CA CYS A 3 1.64 0.31 5.82
C CYS A 3 2.43 -0.75 6.60
N PRO A 4 2.80 -1.88 5.97
CA PRO A 4 3.55 -2.94 6.66
C PRO A 4 4.99 -2.53 7.01
N ASN A 5 5.47 -1.40 6.48
CA ASN A 5 6.82 -0.89 6.73
C ASN A 5 6.88 0.12 7.88
N CYS A 6 5.93 1.07 7.94
CA CYS A 6 5.97 2.17 8.91
C CYS A 6 4.71 2.30 9.77
N ALA A 7 3.78 1.35 9.69
CA ALA A 7 2.49 1.34 10.38
C ALA A 7 1.55 2.54 10.11
N SER A 8 1.95 3.49 9.25
CA SER A 8 1.10 4.62 8.85
C SER A 8 -0.21 4.15 8.23
N SER A 9 -1.30 4.81 8.60
CA SER A 9 -2.63 4.64 8.01
C SER A 9 -2.81 5.48 6.73
N HIS A 10 -1.85 6.34 6.39
CA HIS A 10 -1.93 7.18 5.20
C HIS A 10 -1.48 6.38 3.96
N ILE A 11 -2.44 5.66 3.37
CA ILE A 11 -2.26 4.83 2.18
C ILE A 11 -3.28 5.16 1.10
N ARG A 12 -2.86 5.04 -0.16
CA ARG A 12 -3.69 5.25 -1.36
C ARG A 12 -3.66 4.04 -2.27
N LYS A 13 -4.74 3.82 -3.03
CA LYS A 13 -4.78 2.79 -4.07
C LYS A 13 -3.81 3.18 -5.19
N ASN A 14 -3.01 2.23 -5.65
CA ASN A 14 -1.99 2.41 -6.67
C ASN A 14 -2.11 1.35 -7.78
N GLY A 15 -3.29 1.31 -8.40
CA GLY A 15 -3.63 0.35 -9.45
C GLY A 15 -3.73 -1.09 -8.95
N HIS A 16 -3.65 -2.04 -9.87
CA HIS A 16 -3.63 -3.47 -9.58
C HIS A 16 -2.31 -4.07 -10.02
N ARG A 17 -1.78 -5.02 -9.25
CA ARG A 17 -0.56 -5.75 -9.60
C ARG A 17 -0.79 -7.24 -9.32
N ARG A 18 -0.50 -8.09 -10.30
CA ARG A 18 -0.73 -9.55 -10.23
C ARG A 18 -2.19 -9.90 -9.88
N GLY A 19 -3.16 -9.15 -10.40
CA GLY A 19 -4.59 -9.36 -10.14
C GLY A 19 -5.08 -8.95 -8.75
N LYS A 20 -4.21 -8.42 -7.87
CA LYS A 20 -4.57 -7.90 -6.56
C LYS A 20 -4.50 -6.37 -6.53
N GLN A 21 -5.28 -5.75 -5.64
CA GLN A 21 -5.20 -4.32 -5.39
C GLN A 21 -3.80 -3.98 -4.86
N ASN A 22 -3.13 -3.02 -5.48
CA ASN A 22 -1.85 -2.49 -5.02
C ASN A 22 -2.11 -1.19 -4.26
N TYR A 23 -1.37 -0.95 -3.19
CA TYR A 23 -1.44 0.26 -2.36
C TYR A 23 -0.05 0.90 -2.29
N ILE A 24 -0.03 2.22 -2.12
CA ILE A 24 1.18 3.00 -1.84
C ILE A 24 1.00 3.78 -0.53
N CYS A 25 2.00 3.72 0.35
CA CYS A 25 2.03 4.52 1.56
C CYS A 25 2.52 5.94 1.25
N CYS A 26 1.75 6.95 1.64
CA CYS A 26 2.13 8.35 1.45
C CYS A 26 3.18 8.83 2.47
N SER A 27 3.44 8.06 3.53
CA SER A 27 4.43 8.42 4.56
C SER A 27 5.82 7.87 4.29
N CYS A 28 5.94 6.70 3.65
CA CYS A 28 7.25 6.06 3.39
C CYS A 28 7.39 5.52 1.96
N GLU A 29 6.44 5.83 1.07
CA GLU A 29 6.44 5.48 -0.36
C GLU A 29 6.46 3.97 -0.69
N ARG A 30 6.40 3.12 0.34
CA ARG A 30 6.26 1.66 0.23
C ARG A 30 5.02 1.31 -0.58
N GLN A 31 5.21 0.50 -1.61
CA GLN A 31 4.12 -0.16 -2.32
C GLN A 31 3.92 -1.59 -1.82
N PHE A 32 2.68 -2.02 -1.68
CA PHE A 32 2.35 -3.37 -1.21
C PHE A 32 0.97 -3.82 -1.69
N LEU A 33 0.79 -5.13 -1.80
CA LEU A 33 -0.45 -5.74 -2.26
C LEU A 33 -1.45 -5.92 -1.10
N GLU A 34 -2.73 -5.84 -1.42
CA GLU A 34 -3.78 -6.44 -0.61
C GLU A 34 -3.47 -7.93 -0.42
N SER A 35 -3.54 -8.40 0.83
CA SER A 35 -3.34 -9.81 1.14
C SER A 35 -4.57 -10.60 0.73
#